data_AF-A0A922WM63-F1
#
_entry.id   AF-A0A922WM63-F1
#
_cell.length_a   1.000
_cell.length_b   1.000
_cell.length_c   1.000
_cell.angle_alpha   90.00
_cell.angle_beta   90.00
_cell.angle_gamma   90.00
#
_symmetry.space_group_name_H-M   'P 1'
#
loop_
_entity.id
_entity.type
_entity.pdbx_description
1 polymer ?
#
loop_
_entity_poly.entity_id
_entity_poly.type
_entity_poly.pdbx_seq_one_letter_code
_entity_poly.pdbx_strand_id
1 'polypeptide(L)' 'MVLFETQFRPNQIDSDDKAVSAPHVGLGQFALCDGSVRAISENIDSTIYNHLGTRAGGESIGEH' A
#
# COMPACT_ATOMS: atom_id res chain seq x y z
N MET A 1 -7.95 -9.79 13.67
CA MET A 1 -7.24 -10.51 12.60
C MET A 1 -7.28 -9.63 11.38
N VAL A 2 -6.16 -9.01 11.02
CA VAL A 2 -6.02 -8.21 9.80
C VAL A 2 -5.32 -9.09 8.78
N LEU A 3 -5.89 -9.25 7.58
CA LEU A 3 -5.33 -10.13 6.55
C LEU A 3 -4.09 -9.51 5.90
N PHE A 4 -4.02 -8.17 5.88
CA PHE A 4 -2.96 -7.38 5.26
C PHE A 4 -2.82 -6.05 5.99
N GLU A 5 -1.60 -5.58 6.16
CA GLU A 5 -1.31 -4.31 6.86
C GLU A 5 -0.43 -3.40 6.02
N THR A 6 -0.53 -2.10 6.29
CA THR A 6 0.16 -1.04 5.54
C THR A 6 1.36 -0.47 6.30
N GLN A 7 1.74 -1.05 7.44
CA GLN A 7 2.89 -0.57 8.22
C GLN A 7 4.24 -0.74 7.51
N PHE A 8 4.34 -1.73 6.61
CA PHE A 8 5.50 -1.94 5.76
C PHE A 8 5.17 -1.57 4.32
N ARG A 9 6.10 -0.89 3.65
CA ARG A 9 5.95 -0.53 2.23
C ARG A 9 5.93 -1.78 1.35
N PRO A 10 5.30 -1.71 0.16
CA PRO A 10 5.44 -2.75 -0.83
C PRO A 10 6.92 -3.00 -1.12
N ASN A 11 7.29 -4.28 -1.15
CA ASN A 11 8.63 -4.76 -1.48
C ASN A 11 9.73 -4.35 -0.49
N GLN A 12 9.37 -3.85 0.70
CA GLN A 12 10.33 -3.56 1.76
C GLN A 12 11.05 -4.85 2.19
N ILE A 13 12.39 -4.84 2.18
CA ILE A 13 13.25 -6.00 2.43
C ILE A 13 13.08 -6.57 3.86
N ASP A 14 12.67 -5.75 4.81
CA ASP A 14 12.52 -6.10 6.23
C ASP A 14 11.04 -6.11 6.69
N SER A 15 10.12 -6.57 5.84
CA SER A 15 8.70 -6.69 6.21
C SER A 15 8.40 -8.00 6.96
N ASP A 16 7.31 -8.04 7.72
CA ASP A 16 6.81 -9.28 8.31
C ASP A 16 5.96 -10.11 7.32
N ASP A 17 5.38 -11.22 7.79
CA ASP A 17 4.54 -12.12 7.00
C ASP A 17 3.12 -11.57 6.71
N LYS A 18 2.80 -10.38 7.23
CA LYS A 18 1.50 -9.69 7.08
C LYS A 18 1.57 -8.50 6.14
N ALA A 19 2.77 -8.05 5.81
CA ALA A 19 2.98 -7.06 4.78
C ALA A 19 2.56 -7.57 3.39
N VAL A 20 1.99 -6.67 2.59
CA VAL A 20 1.77 -6.93 1.16
C VAL A 20 3.08 -6.71 0.41
N SER A 21 4.00 -7.66 0.55
CA SER A 21 5.36 -7.56 0.02
C SER A 21 5.68 -8.75 -0.89
N ALA A 22 6.16 -8.43 -2.09
CA ALA A 22 6.87 -9.36 -2.96
C ALA A 22 8.22 -8.71 -3.26
N PRO A 23 9.31 -9.06 -2.56
CA PRO A 23 10.56 -8.31 -2.65
C PRO A 23 11.19 -8.44 -4.04
N HIS A 24 10.93 -7.46 -4.89
CA HIS A 24 11.51 -7.29 -6.22
C HIS A 24 11.72 -5.81 -6.52
N VAL A 25 12.69 -5.50 -7.38
CA VAL A 25 12.93 -4.14 -7.85
C VAL A 25 11.81 -3.76 -8.82
N GLY A 26 11.13 -2.64 -8.57
CA GLY A 26 10.11 -2.08 -9.46
C GLY A 26 8.81 -1.71 -8.76
N LEU A 27 7.69 -1.98 -9.44
CA LEU A 27 6.35 -1.62 -9.00
C LEU A 27 5.55 -2.87 -8.61
N GLY A 28 4.71 -2.75 -7.58
CA GLY A 28 3.64 -3.69 -7.30
C GLY A 28 2.32 -3.19 -7.90
N GLN A 29 1.53 -4.08 -8.50
CA GLN A 29 0.19 -3.76 -8.99
C GLN A 29 -0.86 -4.15 -7.95
N PHE A 30 -1.67 -3.19 -7.53
CA PHE A 30 -2.67 -3.35 -6.48
C PHE A 30 -4.07 -3.12 -7.01
N ALA A 31 -4.95 -4.09 -6.84
CA ALA A 31 -6.39 -3.92 -7.06
C ALA A 31 -7.02 -3.35 -5.78
N LEU A 32 -7.71 -2.22 -5.90
CA LEU A 32 -8.38 -1.55 -4.80
C LEU A 32 -9.88 -1.93 -4.74
N CYS A 33 -10.52 -1.66 -3.60
CA CYS A 33 -11.94 -1.97 -3.39
C CYS A 33 -12.89 -1.18 -4.32
N ASP A 34 -12.43 -0.09 -4.93
CA ASP A 34 -13.18 0.68 -5.93
C ASP A 34 -13.08 0.09 -7.35
N GLY A 35 -12.37 -1.03 -7.50
CA GLY A 35 -12.14 -1.70 -8.79
C GLY A 35 -11.00 -1.09 -9.62
N SER A 36 -10.36 -0.03 -9.13
CA SER A 36 -9.18 0.54 -9.78
C SER A 36 -7.93 -0.32 -9.53
N VAL A 37 -7.00 -0.28 -10.49
CA VAL A 37 -5.67 -0.90 -10.35
C VAL A 37 -4.63 0.21 -10.32
N ARG A 38 -3.77 0.19 -9.30
CA ARG A 38 -2.71 1.19 -9.11
C ARG A 38 -1.35 0.53 -9.00
N ALA A 39 -0.38 1.10 -9.72
CA ALA A 39 1.02 0.77 -9.54
C ALA A 39 1.58 1.55 -8.35
N ILE A 40 2.11 0.84 -7.36
CA ILE A 40 2.67 1.42 -6.13
C ILE A 40 4.14 0.97 -6.02
N SER A 41 5.03 1.93 -5.77
CA SER A 41 6.46 1.67 -5.53
C SER A 41 6.77 1.60 -4.04
N GLU A 42 7.90 0.97 -3.70
CA GLU A 42 8.48 1.02 -2.34
C GLU A 42 8.74 2.44 -1.82
N ASN A 43 8.91 3.43 -2.71
CA ASN A 43 9.17 4.83 -2.37
C ASN A 43 7.91 5.63 -1.99
N ILE A 44 6.73 5.00 -1.93
CA ILE A 44 5.49 5.70 -1.58
C ILE A 44 5.59 6.31 -0.16
N ASP A 45 4.95 7.47 0.00
CA ASP A 45 4.78 8.08 1.32
C ASP A 45 3.92 7.18 2.23
N SER A 46 4.33 7.05 3.49
CA SER A 46 3.66 6.16 4.44
C SER A 46 2.24 6.61 4.78
N THR A 47 1.98 7.92 4.80
CA THR A 47 0.64 8.47 5.04
C THR A 47 -0.29 8.09 3.89
N ILE A 48 0.14 8.34 2.65
CA ILE A 48 -0.60 7.96 1.45
C ILE A 48 -0.89 6.45 1.42
N TYR A 49 0.13 5.63 1.67
CA TYR A 49 0.00 4.19 1.63
C TYR A 49 -0.96 3.65 2.70
N ASN A 50 -0.93 4.19 3.92
CA ASN A 50 -1.87 3.85 4.98
C ASN A 50 -3.31 4.22 4.61
N HIS A 51 -3.53 5.40 4.01
CA HIS A 51 -4.86 5.81 3.56
C HIS A 51 -5.43 4.91 2.45
N LEU A 52 -4.58 4.38 1.56
CA LEU A 52 -5.02 3.42 0.54
C LEU A 52 -5.50 2.08 1.15
N GLY A 53 -5.06 1.73 2.36
CA GLY A 53 -5.48 0.53 3.07
C GLY A 53 -6.80 0.65 3.83
N THR A 54 -7.38 1.85 3.93
CA THR A 54 -8.63 2.05 4.69
C THR A 54 -9.87 1.84 3.82
N ARG A 55 -10.90 1.17 4.37
CA ARG A 55 -12.19 0.94 3.69
C ARG A 55 -12.92 2.22 3.31
N ALA A 56 -12.57 3.35 3.95
CA ALA A 56 -13.27 4.61 3.77
C ALA A 56 -12.99 5.28 2.43
N GLY A 57 -11.90 4.91 1.71
CA GLY A 57 -11.69 5.23 0.28
C GLY A 57 -11.92 6.69 -0.15
N GLY A 58 -11.90 7.62 0.80
CA GLY A 58 -12.42 8.99 0.65
C GLY A 58 -11.80 9.97 1.63
N GLU A 59 -10.74 9.56 2.33
CA GLU A 59 -9.84 10.49 3.00
C GLU A 59 -9.12 11.27 1.89
N SER A 60 -9.29 12.59 1.87
CA SER A 60 -8.63 13.47 0.92
C SER A 60 -7.12 13.40 1.13
N ILE A 61 -6.44 12.63 0.28
CA ILE A 61 -4.98 12.55 0.23
C ILE A 61 -4.48 13.81 -0.50
N GLY A 62 -4.46 14.94 0.21
CA GLY A 62 -3.99 16.19 -0.36
C GLY A 62 -3.56 17.14 0.74
N GLU A 63 -2.28 17.49 0.73
CA GLU A 63 -1.82 18.84 0.99
C GLU A 63 -0.90 19.22 -0.19
N HIS A 64 -0.95 20.49 -0.57
CA HIS A 64 -0.45 21.14 -1.78
C HIS A 64 1.05 20.95 -2.10
#